data_AF-A0A800F7X3-F1
#
_entry.id   AF-A0A800F7X3-F1
#
_cell.length_a   1.000
_cell.length_b   1.000
_cell.length_c   1.000
_cell.angle_alpha   90.00
_cell.angle_beta   90.00
_cell.angle_gamma   90.00
#
_symmetry.space_group_name_H-M   'P 1'
#
loop_
_entity.id
_entity.type
_entity.pdbx_description
1 polymer ?
#
loop_
_entity_poly.entity_id
_entity_poly.type
_entity_poly.pdbx_seq_one_letter_code
_entity_poly.pdbx_strand_id
1 'polypeptide(L)'
;GELQEGLGEADESAAALDAAVLIYPYEIELHERLAEAHTERGDATGTVRERRAIVALAPADLAEAHYELARAYLSDGRPADARRAVLRALEIAPSFEDALDLLLEVRRGATSGPKDSTGTDEAVPEGEETLCAA
;
A
#
# COMPACT_ATOMS: atom_id res chain seq x y z
N GLY A 1 3.61 20.08 -24.98
CA GLY A 1 3.95 19.21 -26.10
C GLY A 1 4.31 17.86 -25.55
N GLU A 2 5.53 17.75 -25.02
CA GLU A 2 6.13 16.50 -24.52
C GLU A 2 5.33 15.78 -23.42
N LEU A 3 4.71 16.53 -22.48
CA LEU A 3 3.87 15.93 -21.41
C LEU A 3 2.63 15.19 -21.93
N GLN A 4 2.14 15.54 -23.12
CA GLN A 4 0.92 14.97 -23.68
C GLN A 4 1.20 13.82 -24.65
N GLU A 5 2.40 13.82 -25.25
CA GLU A 5 2.90 12.73 -26.08
C GLU A 5 3.20 11.49 -25.23
N GLY A 6 3.89 11.65 -24.08
CA GLY A 6 4.16 10.53 -23.18
C GLY A 6 2.91 9.90 -22.55
N LEU A 7 1.88 10.70 -22.25
CA LEU A 7 0.60 10.19 -21.74
C LEU A 7 -0.17 9.38 -22.79
N GLY A 8 -0.12 9.80 -24.06
CA GLY A 8 -0.76 9.05 -25.17
C GLY A 8 -0.06 7.72 -25.44
N GLU A 9 1.26 7.69 -25.40
CA GLU A 9 2.05 6.45 -25.55
C GLU A 9 1.83 5.48 -24.38
N ALA A 10 1.74 5.99 -23.15
CA ALA A 10 1.43 5.19 -21.97
C ALA A 10 -0.01 4.63 -22.00
N ASP A 11 -0.98 5.42 -22.47
CA ASP A 11 -2.38 4.98 -22.67
C ASP A 11 -2.48 3.85 -23.70
N GLU A 12 -1.83 3.98 -24.86
CA GLU A 12 -1.82 2.95 -25.91
C GLU A 12 -1.07 1.69 -25.46
N SER A 13 0.03 1.86 -24.74
CA SER A 13 0.82 0.76 -24.18
C SER A 13 0.01 -0.05 -23.16
N ALA A 14 -0.68 0.62 -22.23
CA ALA A 14 -1.51 -0.05 -21.24
C ALA A 14 -2.66 -0.84 -21.88
N ALA A 15 -3.34 -0.29 -22.89
CA ALA A 15 -4.42 -1.00 -23.57
C ALA A 15 -3.94 -2.27 -24.31
N ALA A 16 -2.76 -2.20 -24.95
CA ALA A 16 -2.16 -3.36 -25.60
C ALA A 16 -1.72 -4.43 -24.57
N LEU A 17 -1.18 -3.99 -23.43
CA LEU A 17 -0.77 -4.87 -22.33
C LEU A 17 -1.97 -5.52 -21.63
N ASP A 18 -3.07 -4.78 -21.40
CA ASP A 18 -4.33 -5.32 -20.89
C ASP A 18 -4.82 -6.47 -21.78
N ALA A 19 -4.79 -6.30 -23.10
CA ALA A 19 -5.17 -7.37 -24.04
C ALA A 19 -4.20 -8.56 -23.98
N ALA A 20 -2.90 -8.31 -23.78
CA ALA A 20 -1.89 -9.37 -23.69
C ALA A 20 -2.06 -10.23 -22.42
N VAL A 21 -2.38 -9.61 -21.28
CA VAL A 21 -2.63 -10.31 -20.00
C VAL A 21 -3.84 -11.25 -20.10
N LEU A 22 -4.83 -10.94 -20.93
CA LEU A 22 -5.96 -11.86 -21.19
C LEU A 22 -5.54 -13.15 -21.90
N ILE A 23 -4.42 -13.13 -22.63
CA ILE A 23 -3.88 -14.29 -23.36
C ILE A 23 -2.83 -15.01 -22.50
N TYR A 24 -2.00 -14.24 -21.79
CA TYR A 24 -0.87 -14.75 -21.00
C TYR A 24 -0.96 -14.26 -19.54
N PRO A 25 -1.94 -14.73 -18.75
CA PRO A 25 -2.23 -14.20 -17.41
C PRO A 25 -1.25 -14.63 -16.32
N TYR A 26 -0.22 -15.41 -16.67
CA TYR A 26 0.77 -15.93 -15.72
C TYR A 26 2.18 -15.43 -15.99
N GLU A 27 2.36 -14.56 -16.98
CA GLU A 27 3.66 -13.95 -17.31
C GLU A 27 3.88 -12.73 -16.41
N ILE A 28 4.83 -12.83 -15.50
CA ILE A 28 5.12 -11.79 -14.49
C ILE A 28 5.54 -10.50 -15.18
N GLU A 29 6.36 -10.59 -16.22
CA GLU A 29 6.88 -9.44 -16.98
C GLU A 29 5.75 -8.62 -17.64
N LEU A 30 4.62 -9.25 -18.00
CA LEU A 30 3.47 -8.52 -18.53
C LEU A 30 2.79 -7.69 -17.44
N HIS A 31 2.60 -8.27 -16.26
CA HIS A 31 2.06 -7.55 -15.12
C HIS A 31 3.00 -6.44 -14.64
N GLU A 32 4.32 -6.62 -14.73
CA GLU A 32 5.30 -5.57 -14.40
C GLU A 32 5.18 -4.36 -15.33
N ARG A 33 5.15 -4.61 -16.65
CA ARG A 33 4.99 -3.56 -17.65
C ARG A 33 3.65 -2.85 -17.53
N LEU A 34 2.58 -3.57 -17.21
CA LEU A 34 1.25 -3.00 -17.02
C LEU A 34 1.19 -2.16 -15.73
N ALA A 35 1.84 -2.61 -14.64
CA ALA A 35 1.98 -1.81 -13.41
C ALA A 35 2.74 -0.50 -13.65
N GLU A 36 3.82 -0.54 -14.44
CA GLU A 36 4.59 0.65 -14.82
C GLU A 36 3.75 1.62 -15.65
N ALA A 37 3.07 1.13 -16.69
CA ALA A 37 2.18 1.94 -17.51
C ALA A 37 1.04 2.59 -16.70
N HIS A 38 0.41 1.85 -15.77
CA HIS A 38 -0.58 2.44 -14.86
C HIS A 38 0.03 3.52 -13.94
N THR A 39 1.27 3.32 -13.49
CA THR A 39 1.97 4.30 -12.64
C THR A 39 2.26 5.59 -13.39
N GLU A 40 2.74 5.51 -14.63
CA GLU A 40 3.01 6.68 -15.49
C GLU A 40 1.74 7.47 -15.79
N ARG A 41 0.60 6.78 -15.91
CA ARG A 41 -0.72 7.38 -16.12
C ARG A 41 -1.35 7.94 -14.84
N GLY A 42 -0.74 7.68 -13.67
CA GLY A 42 -1.30 8.05 -12.37
C GLY A 42 -2.48 7.19 -11.92
N ASP A 43 -2.72 6.03 -12.55
CA ASP A 43 -3.76 5.08 -12.17
C ASP A 43 -3.27 4.16 -11.03
N ALA A 44 -3.28 4.69 -9.81
CA ALA A 44 -2.82 3.97 -8.63
C ALA A 44 -3.60 2.67 -8.38
N THR A 45 -4.90 2.64 -8.70
CA THR A 45 -5.73 1.45 -8.54
C THR A 45 -5.33 0.35 -9.53
N GLY A 46 -5.05 0.72 -10.79
CA GLY A 46 -4.47 -0.18 -11.79
C GLY A 46 -3.11 -0.74 -11.36
N THR A 47 -2.20 0.11 -10.87
CA THR A 47 -0.90 -0.32 -10.35
C THR A 47 -1.05 -1.34 -9.22
N VAL A 48 -1.95 -1.11 -8.26
CA VAL A 48 -2.24 -2.06 -7.17
C VAL A 48 -2.75 -3.40 -7.72
N ARG A 49 -3.63 -3.39 -8.72
CA ARG A 49 -4.16 -4.62 -9.35
C ARG A 49 -3.01 -5.48 -9.89
N GLU A 50 -2.10 -4.89 -10.65
CA GLU A 50 -1.01 -5.61 -11.28
C GLU A 50 0.06 -6.06 -10.28
N ARG A 51 0.44 -5.21 -9.32
CA ARG A 51 1.37 -5.60 -8.25
C ARG A 51 0.83 -6.76 -7.40
N ARG A 52 -0.49 -6.83 -7.18
CA ARG A 52 -1.10 -7.99 -6.52
C ARG A 52 -1.02 -9.26 -7.36
N ALA A 53 -1.17 -9.16 -8.68
CA ALA A 53 -1.00 -10.29 -9.58
C ALA A 53 0.44 -10.83 -9.52
N ILE A 54 1.44 -9.95 -9.58
CA ILE A 54 2.87 -10.32 -9.44
C ILE A 54 3.11 -11.07 -8.13
N VAL A 55 2.65 -10.53 -6.99
CA VAL A 55 2.78 -11.21 -5.69
C VAL A 55 2.12 -12.60 -5.70
N ALA A 56 0.96 -12.75 -6.36
CA ALA A 56 0.26 -14.02 -6.46
C ALA A 56 0.98 -15.05 -7.35
N LEU A 57 1.77 -14.59 -8.33
CA LEU A 57 2.60 -15.43 -9.20
C LEU A 57 3.91 -15.88 -8.53
N ALA A 58 4.22 -15.34 -7.34
CA ALA A 58 5.36 -15.72 -6.51
C ALA A 58 6.71 -15.64 -7.25
N PRO A 59 7.16 -14.43 -7.65
CA PRO A 59 8.48 -14.23 -8.26
C PRO A 59 9.60 -14.69 -7.33
N ALA A 60 10.79 -14.86 -7.90
CA ALA A 60 11.98 -15.22 -7.14
C ALA A 60 12.29 -14.23 -6.02
N ASP A 61 12.07 -12.93 -6.26
CA ASP A 61 12.19 -11.88 -5.24
C ASP A 61 10.80 -11.46 -4.72
N LEU A 62 10.24 -12.29 -3.83
CA LEU A 62 8.95 -12.02 -3.21
C LEU A 62 9.00 -10.85 -2.21
N ALA A 63 10.18 -10.54 -1.66
CA ALA A 63 10.35 -9.40 -0.77
C ALA A 63 10.19 -8.08 -1.55
N GLU A 64 10.86 -7.95 -2.68
CA GLU A 64 10.72 -6.83 -3.61
C GLU A 64 9.27 -6.68 -4.10
N ALA A 65 8.64 -7.79 -4.49
CA ALA A 65 7.25 -7.76 -4.95
C ALA A 65 6.28 -7.23 -3.88
N HIS A 66 6.48 -7.61 -2.61
CA HIS A 66 5.69 -7.07 -1.50
C HIS A 66 6.00 -5.60 -1.20
N TYR A 67 7.25 -5.17 -1.36
CA TYR A 67 7.65 -3.78 -1.23
C TYR A 67 7.01 -2.90 -2.30
N GLU A 68 7.07 -3.31 -3.57
CA GLU A 68 6.44 -2.58 -4.67
C GLU A 68 4.92 -2.53 -4.56
N LEU A 69 4.30 -3.60 -4.05
CA LEU A 69 2.87 -3.58 -3.70
C LEU A 69 2.57 -2.59 -2.57
N ALA A 70 3.45 -2.47 -1.57
CA ALA A 70 3.28 -1.49 -0.49
C ALA A 70 3.35 -0.05 -1.01
N ARG A 71 4.29 0.25 -1.92
CA ARG A 71 4.39 1.55 -2.60
C ARG A 71 3.12 1.85 -3.39
N ALA A 72 2.61 0.88 -4.16
CA ALA A 72 1.37 1.03 -4.90
C ALA A 72 0.17 1.36 -3.98
N TYR A 73 0.06 0.70 -2.82
CA TYR A 73 -0.98 1.02 -1.84
C TYR A 73 -0.85 2.42 -1.23
N LEU A 74 0.37 2.94 -1.04
CA LEU A 74 0.55 4.32 -0.58
C LEU A 74 0.06 5.32 -1.62
N SER A 75 0.43 5.12 -2.89
CA SER A 75 -0.05 5.97 -3.99
C SER A 75 -1.57 5.92 -4.17
N ASP A 76 -2.20 4.77 -3.88
CA ASP A 76 -3.66 4.59 -3.89
C ASP A 76 -4.35 5.12 -2.61
N GLY A 77 -3.60 5.73 -1.68
CA GLY A 77 -4.15 6.32 -0.45
C GLY A 77 -4.57 5.29 0.61
N ARG A 78 -3.97 4.10 0.60
CA ARG A 78 -4.32 2.95 1.47
C ARG A 78 -3.17 2.58 2.41
N PRO A 79 -2.82 3.44 3.39
CA PRO A 79 -1.65 3.23 4.25
C PRO A 79 -1.74 1.98 5.14
N ALA A 80 -2.96 1.55 5.51
CA ALA A 80 -3.14 0.31 6.28
C ALA A 80 -2.75 -0.94 5.48
N ASP A 81 -3.08 -0.98 4.19
CA ASP A 81 -2.71 -2.08 3.30
C ASP A 81 -1.22 -2.01 2.95
N ALA A 82 -0.68 -0.80 2.72
CA ALA A 82 0.75 -0.58 2.54
C ALA A 82 1.56 -1.10 3.74
N ARG A 83 1.13 -0.80 4.97
CA ARG A 83 1.75 -1.31 6.20
C ARG A 83 1.81 -2.83 6.21
N ARG A 84 0.73 -3.50 5.83
CA ARG A 84 0.69 -4.97 5.81
C ARG A 84 1.63 -5.53 4.75
N ALA A 85 1.66 -4.93 3.57
CA ALA A 85 2.53 -5.37 2.47
C ALA A 85 4.02 -5.18 2.80
N VAL A 86 4.42 -4.02 3.34
CA VAL A 86 5.83 -3.77 3.71
C VAL A 86 6.29 -4.66 4.87
N LEU A 87 5.41 -5.00 5.81
CA LEU A 87 5.73 -5.98 6.85
C LEU A 87 5.97 -7.38 6.26
N ARG A 88 5.26 -7.79 5.20
CA ARG A 88 5.55 -9.05 4.50
C ARG A 88 6.92 -9.02 3.80
N ALA A 89 7.29 -7.90 3.19
CA ALA A 89 8.63 -7.74 2.63
C ALA A 89 9.71 -7.93 3.70
N LEU A 90 9.54 -7.29 4.86
CA LEU A 90 10.48 -7.38 5.99
C LEU A 90 10.48 -8.74 6.72
N GLU A 91 9.37 -9.49 6.68
CA GLU A 91 9.33 -10.88 7.15
C GLU A 91 10.23 -11.79 6.30
N ILE A 92 10.31 -11.53 4.99
CA ILE A 92 11.13 -12.30 4.04
C ILE A 92 12.59 -11.81 4.08
N ALA A 93 12.78 -10.49 4.05
CA ALA A 93 14.09 -9.84 4.04
C ALA A 93 14.16 -8.77 5.16
N PRO A 94 14.54 -9.15 6.39
CA PRO A 94 14.59 -8.22 7.52
C PRO A 94 15.58 -7.06 7.37
N SER A 95 16.56 -7.20 6.49
CA SER A 95 17.58 -6.18 6.19
C SER A 95 17.25 -5.35 4.94
N PHE A 96 16.02 -5.42 4.42
CA PHE A 96 15.63 -4.62 3.27
C PHE A 96 15.42 -3.15 3.67
N GLU A 97 16.45 -2.33 3.44
CA GLU A 97 16.52 -0.95 3.90
C GLU A 97 15.37 -0.09 3.36
N ASP A 98 15.06 -0.17 2.06
CA ASP A 98 13.98 0.60 1.45
C ASP A 98 12.60 0.26 2.05
N ALA A 99 12.36 -1.03 2.36
CA ALA A 99 11.14 -1.46 3.04
C ALA A 99 11.08 -0.93 4.49
N LEU A 100 12.22 -0.84 5.17
CA LEU A 100 12.28 -0.26 6.52
C LEU A 100 11.94 1.24 6.49
N ASP A 101 12.50 1.98 5.53
CA ASP A 101 12.21 3.40 5.34
C ASP A 101 10.74 3.63 4.99
N LEU A 102 10.18 2.81 4.09
CA LEU A 102 8.76 2.87 3.75
C LEU A 102 7.86 2.60 4.96
N LEU A 103 8.22 1.64 5.83
CA LEU A 103 7.48 1.41 7.07
C LEU A 103 7.52 2.62 8.02
N LEU A 104 8.66 3.31 8.09
CA LEU A 104 8.79 4.54 8.87
C LEU A 104 7.89 5.65 8.31
N GLU A 105 7.84 5.80 6.98
CA GLU A 105 6.94 6.74 6.29
C GLU A 105 5.46 6.44 6.59
N VAL A 106 5.03 5.19 6.37
CA VAL A 106 3.65 4.74 6.64
C VAL A 106 3.25 5.02 8.08
N ARG A 107 4.16 4.80 9.04
CA ARG A 107 3.91 5.08 10.46
C ARG A 107 3.80 6.57 10.76
N ARG A 108 4.63 7.41 10.12
CA ARG A 108 4.59 8.87 10.29
C ARG A 108 3.28 9.45 9.73
N GLY A 109 2.84 8.99 8.56
CA GLY A 109 1.54 9.39 7.98
C GLY A 109 0.34 8.98 8.83
N ALA A 110 0.42 7.85 9.54
CA ALA A 110 -0.61 7.43 10.51
C ALA A 110 -0.66 8.32 11.77
N THR A 111 0.44 9.02 12.10
CA THR A 111 0.54 9.88 13.29
C THR A 111 0.06 11.32 13.07
N SER A 112 -0.27 11.70 11.82
CA SER A 112 -0.79 13.03 11.46
C SER A 112 -2.30 13.07 11.18
N GLY A 113 -3.07 12.02 11.53
CA GLY A 113 -4.53 12.08 11.57
C GLY A 113 -5.03 13.05 12.66
N PRO A 114 -6.23 13.64 12.53
CA PRO A 114 -6.67 14.79 13.32
C PRO A 114 -6.72 14.43 14.81
N LYS A 115 -5.82 15.04 15.58
CA LYS A 115 -6.07 15.35 16.98
C LYS A 115 -6.95 16.59 16.99
N ASP A 116 -8.26 16.41 16.98
CA ASP A 116 -9.16 17.47 17.44
C ASP A 116 -10.40 16.93 18.13
N SER A 117 -10.62 17.53 19.31
CA SER A 117 -11.73 17.41 20.27
C SER A 117 -11.89 16.06 20.99
N THR A 118 -11.92 15.99 22.32
CA THR A 118 -11.98 17.00 23.37
C THR A 118 -11.67 16.29 24.67
N GLY A 119 -10.80 16.90 25.49
CA GLY A 119 -10.84 16.64 26.92
C GLY A 119 -12.19 17.09 27.46
N THR A 120 -12.79 16.23 28.29
CA THR A 120 -13.55 16.70 29.44
C THR A 120 -13.20 15.75 30.56
N ASP A 121 -12.28 16.25 31.38
CA ASP A 121 -12.23 15.98 32.81
C ASP A 121 -13.64 16.09 33.38
N GLU A 122 -14.23 14.99 33.87
CA GLU A 122 -15.25 15.06 34.92
C GLU A 122 -15.44 13.73 35.66
N ALA A 123 -15.17 13.83 36.96
CA ALA A 123 -15.79 13.12 38.07
C ALA A 123 -15.46 11.63 38.29
N VAL A 124 -14.43 11.42 39.11
CA VAL A 124 -14.45 10.38 40.16
C VAL A 124 -15.41 10.83 41.26
N PRO A 125 -16.42 10.03 41.65
CA PRO A 125 -16.97 10.11 42.99
C PRO A 125 -16.31 9.04 43.87
N GLU A 126 -15.47 9.48 44.79
CA GLU A 126 -15.12 8.71 45.98
C GLU A 126 -16.33 8.69 46.94
N GLY A 127 -16.67 7.50 47.41
CA GLY A 127 -17.10 7.24 48.79
C GLY A 127 -18.52 7.60 49.21
N GLU A 128 -19.34 6.57 49.47
CA GLU A 128 -20.00 6.46 50.77
C GLU A 128 -19.95 4.99 51.24
N GLU A 129 -19.17 4.76 52.30
CA GLU A 129 -19.25 3.58 53.14
C GLU A 129 -20.56 3.64 53.96
N THR A 130 -21.28 2.53 54.08
CA THR A 130 -22.08 2.28 55.28
C THR A 130 -22.25 0.79 55.58
N LEU A 131 -21.39 0.32 56.50
CA LEU A 131 -21.67 -0.56 57.63
C LEU A 131 -22.48 -1.87 57.46
N CYS A 132 -21.74 -2.99 57.59
CA CYS A 132 -21.85 -3.99 58.67
C CYS A 132 -23.24 -4.27 59.30
N ALA A 133 -23.74 -5.51 59.21
CA ALA A 133 -23.92 -6.42 60.35
C ALA A 133 -24.89 -7.60 60.06
N ALA A 134 -24.49 -8.76 60.60
CA ALA A 134 -25.23 -10.00 60.92
C ALA A 134 -25.56 -10.99 59.79
#